data_AF-A0A7J5C0L5-F1
#
_entry.id   AF-A0A7J5C0L5-F1
#
_cell.length_a   1.000
_cell.length_b   1.000
_cell.length_c   1.000
_cell.angle_alpha   90.00
_cell.angle_beta   90.00
_cell.angle_gamma   90.00
#
_symmetry.space_group_name_H-M   'P 1'
#
loop_
_entity.id
_entity.type
_entity.pdbx_description
1 polymer ?
#
loop_
_entity_poly.entity_id
_entity_poly.type
_entity_poly.pdbx_seq_one_letter_code
_entity_poly.pdbx_strand_id
1 'polypeptide(L)' 'MWQPPRRKPLGQRIRDAGGFYRWFNAALIRIAGPADVGVRPLPLCRNCNTNVRAHRGTGVNLQCPDEP' A
#
# COMPACT_ATOMS: atom_id res chain seq x y z
N MET A 1 34.32 3.34 -23.29
CA MET A 1 34.57 3.86 -21.92
C MET A 1 33.24 3.95 -21.18
N TRP A 2 33.03 3.15 -20.13
CA TRP A 2 31.81 3.24 -19.31
C TRP A 2 31.99 4.38 -18.31
N GLN A 3 31.19 5.45 -18.45
CA GLN A 3 31.15 6.53 -17.47
C GLN A 3 30.11 6.17 -16.40
N PRO A 4 30.45 6.22 -15.09
CA PRO A 4 29.47 6.03 -14.05
C PRO A 4 28.42 7.14 -14.15
N PRO A 5 27.11 6.83 -14.01
CA PRO A 5 26.08 7.86 -14.07
C PRO A 5 26.33 8.91 -12.99
N ARG A 6 26.31 10.19 -13.37
CA ARG A 6 26.47 11.31 -12.43
C ARG A 6 25.37 11.20 -11.36
N ARG A 7 25.74 10.86 -10.13
CA ARG A 7 24.80 10.69 -9.02
C ARG A 7 24.18 12.06 -8.68
N LYS A 8 22.86 12.11 -8.53
CA LYS A 8 22.12 13.31 -8.11
C LYS A 8 22.70 13.90 -6.80
N PRO A 9 22.70 15.23 -6.63
CA PRO A 9 23.20 15.87 -5.42
C PRO A 9 22.42 15.44 -4.16
N LEU A 10 23.09 15.41 -3.01
CA LEU A 10 22.59 14.81 -1.76
C LEU A 10 21.27 15.42 -1.27
N GLY A 11 21.10 16.73 -1.34
CA GLY A 11 19.83 17.40 -0.99
C GLY A 11 18.67 16.99 -1.90
N GLN A 12 18.96 16.64 -3.15
CA GLN A 12 17.98 16.14 -4.09
C GLN A 12 17.65 14.68 -3.80
N ARG A 13 18.62 13.91 -3.31
CA ARG A 13 18.40 12.53 -2.84
C ARG A 13 17.65 12.45 -1.52
N ILE A 14 17.90 13.37 -0.59
CA ILE A 14 17.15 13.49 0.67
C ILE A 14 15.72 13.95 0.38
N ARG A 15 15.52 14.82 -0.62
CA ARG A 15 14.19 15.15 -1.16
C ARG A 15 13.53 13.94 -1.85
N ASP A 16 14.32 13.13 -2.57
CA ASP A 16 13.86 11.90 -3.26
C ASP A 16 13.62 10.70 -2.29
N ALA A 17 14.28 10.64 -1.13
CA ALA A 17 14.21 9.51 -0.18
C ALA A 17 13.36 9.81 1.08
N GLY A 18 12.66 10.93 1.11
CA GLY A 18 11.70 11.25 2.16
C GLY A 18 12.31 11.95 3.37
N GLY A 19 13.23 12.89 3.20
CA GLY A 19 13.78 13.70 4.30
C GLY A 19 12.71 14.47 5.06
N PHE A 20 11.87 15.22 4.33
CA PHE A 20 10.69 15.86 4.90
C PHE A 20 9.62 14.81 5.28
N TYR A 21 9.40 13.84 4.41
CA TYR A 21 8.31 12.87 4.55
C TYR A 21 8.49 11.97 5.77
N ARG A 22 9.71 11.51 6.06
CA ARG A 22 10.03 10.72 7.25
C ARG A 22 9.90 11.53 8.51
N TRP A 23 10.40 12.78 8.53
CA TRP A 23 10.23 13.65 9.69
C TRP A 23 8.75 13.91 9.97
N PHE A 24 7.98 14.22 8.93
CA PHE A 24 6.55 14.45 9.01
C PHE A 24 5.79 13.19 9.44
N ASN A 25 6.12 12.02 8.88
CA ASN A 25 5.49 10.76 9.25
C ASN A 25 5.83 10.35 10.69
N ALA A 26 7.07 10.60 11.14
CA ALA A 26 7.47 10.38 12.53
C ALA A 26 6.74 11.33 13.50
N ALA A 27 6.55 12.60 13.12
CA ALA A 27 5.77 13.55 13.89
C ALA A 27 4.30 13.13 13.98
N LEU A 28 3.69 12.71 12.87
CA LEU A 28 2.33 12.19 12.81
C LEU A 28 2.12 10.96 13.68
N ILE A 29 3.00 9.95 13.57
CA ILE A 29 2.94 8.72 14.39
C ILE A 29 3.03 9.06 15.88
N ARG A 30 3.81 10.08 16.25
CA ARG A 30 3.95 10.51 17.64
C ARG A 30 2.69 11.18 18.19
N ILE A 31 1.94 11.90 17.35
CA ILE A 31 0.72 12.62 17.74
C ILE A 31 -0.50 11.69 17.68
N ALA A 32 -0.67 10.95 16.59
CA ALA A 32 -1.84 10.13 16.30
C ALA A 32 -1.71 8.67 16.78
N GLY A 33 -0.50 8.24 17.13
CA GLY A 33 -0.18 6.84 17.41
C GLY A 33 0.24 6.07 16.14
N PRO A 34 0.72 4.82 16.31
CA PRO A 34 1.11 3.98 15.17
C PRO A 34 -0.10 3.72 14.27
N ALA A 35 0.14 3.66 12.95
CA ALA A 35 -0.90 3.32 12.00
C ALA A 35 -1.47 1.93 12.32
N ASP A 36 -2.78 1.85 12.55
CA ASP A 36 -3.47 0.59 12.75
C ASP A 36 -3.58 -0.15 11.40
N VAL A 37 -2.52 -0.88 11.08
CA VAL A 37 -2.45 -1.83 9.96
C VAL A 37 -2.98 -3.20 10.37
N GLY A 38 -3.87 -3.26 11.38
CA GLY A 38 -4.48 -4.49 11.86
C GLY A 38 -4.84 -5.40 10.69
N VAL A 39 -4.44 -6.67 10.79
CA VAL A 39 -4.86 -7.73 9.86
C VAL A 39 -6.36 -7.88 10.06
N ARG A 40 -7.12 -7.02 9.39
CA ARG A 40 -8.56 -7.16 9.32
C ARG A 40 -8.79 -8.45 8.53
N PRO A 41 -9.56 -9.40 9.07
CA PRO A 41 -9.97 -10.56 8.29
C PRO A 41 -10.56 -10.04 6.98
N LEU A 42 -10.08 -10.59 5.87
CA LEU A 42 -10.60 -10.25 4.55
C LEU A 42 -12.12 -10.44 4.57
N PRO A 43 -12.90 -9.54 3.94
CA PRO A 43 -14.33 -9.73 3.86
C PRO A 43 -14.63 -11.03 3.12
N LEU A 44 -15.48 -11.85 3.73
CA LEU A 44 -15.99 -13.08 3.13
C LEU A 44 -17.23 -12.76 2.30
N CYS A 45 -17.34 -13.42 1.15
CA CYS A 45 -18.53 -13.35 0.33
C CYS A 45 -19.69 -14.07 1.03
N ARG A 46 -20.86 -13.43 1.10
CA ARG A 46 -22.06 -14.02 1.73
C ARG A 46 -22.59 -15.26 0.99
N ASN A 47 -22.30 -15.38 -0.32
CA ASN A 47 -22.82 -16.47 -1.15
C ASN A 47 -21.95 -17.73 -1.10
N CYS A 48 -20.64 -17.60 -1.35
CA CYS A 48 -19.72 -18.73 -1.44
C CYS A 48 -18.75 -18.85 -0.23
N ASN A 49 -18.84 -17.96 0.76
CA ASN A 49 -18.02 -17.93 1.98
C ASN A 49 -16.49 -17.89 1.75
N THR A 50 -16.04 -17.57 0.54
CA THR A 50 -14.63 -17.33 0.21
C THR A 50 -14.28 -15.84 0.26
N ASN A 51 -12.98 -15.52 0.26
CA ASN A 51 -12.53 -14.13 0.27
C ASN A 51 -13.05 -13.37 -0.96
N VAL A 52 -13.66 -12.20 -0.74
CA VAL A 52 -14.20 -11.35 -1.83
C VAL A 52 -13.13 -10.99 -2.88
N ARG A 53 -11.85 -10.95 -2.50
CA ARG A 53 -10.73 -10.73 -3.45
C ARG A 53 -10.54 -11.86 -4.48
N ALA A 54 -11.04 -13.07 -4.22
CA ALA A 54 -10.99 -14.17 -5.17
C ALA A 54 -12.06 -14.07 -6.27
N HIS A 55 -13.00 -13.11 -6.15
CA HIS A 55 -14.08 -12.91 -7.10
C HIS A 55 -13.58 -12.10 -8.29
N ARG A 56 -14.14 -12.39 -9.48
CA ARG A 56 -13.91 -11.58 -10.68
C ARG A 56 -14.94 -10.45 -10.72
N GLY A 57 -14.55 -9.32 -11.30
CA GLY A 57 -15.41 -8.14 -11.49
C GLY A 57 -15.06 -6.96 -10.59
N THR A 58 -15.81 -5.87 -10.73
CA THR A 58 -15.56 -4.60 -10.03
C THR A 58 -16.84 -4.04 -9.42
N GLY A 59 -16.76 -3.57 -8.17
CA GLY A 59 -17.88 -2.92 -7.49
C GLY A 59 -18.98 -3.90 -7.09
N VAL A 60 -20.23 -3.62 -7.52
CA VAL A 60 -21.41 -4.44 -7.21
C VAL A 60 -21.52 -5.73 -8.04
N ASN A 61 -20.75 -5.85 -9.12
CA ASN A 61 -20.77 -7.00 -10.03
C ASN A 61 -19.60 -7.95 -9.73
N LEU A 62 -19.62 -8.60 -8.56
CA LEU A 62 -18.64 -9.61 -8.18
C LEU A 62 -19.22 -11.00 -8.45
N GLN A 63 -18.59 -11.78 -9.33
CA GLN A 63 -18.96 -13.18 -9.58
C GLN A 63 -18.19 -14.15 -8.69
N CYS A 64 -18.88 -15.19 -8.21
CA CYS A 64 -18.25 -16.21 -7.38
C CYS A 64 -17.23 -17.03 -8.21
N PRO A 65 -16.11 -17.47 -7.62
CA PRO A 65 -15.09 -18.23 -8.35
C PRO A 65 -15.57 -19.62 -8.82
N ASP A 66 -16.58 -20.18 -8.15
CA ASP A 66 -17.15 -21.51 -8.42
C ASP A 66 -18.47 -21.47 -9.20
N GLU A 67 -18.88 -20.30 -9.73
CA GLU A 67 -20.01 -20.21 -10.66
C GLU A 67 -19.55 -20.70 -12.05
N PRO A 68 -20.25 -21.68 -12.66
CA PRO A 68 -19.99 -22.10 -14.03
C PRO A 68 -20.36 -21.02 -15.06
#